data_AF-A0A2N1Z3U8-F1
#
_entry.id   AF-A0A2N1Z3U8-F1
#
_cell.length_a   1.000
_cell.length_b   1.000
_cell.length_c   1.000
_cell.angle_alpha   90.00
_cell.angle_beta   90.00
_cell.angle_gamma   90.00
#
_symmetry.space_group_name_H-M   'P 1'
#
loop_
_entity.id
_entity.type
_entity.pdbx_description
1 polymer ?
#
loop_
_entity_poly.entity_id
_entity_poly.type
_entity_poly.pdbx_seq_one_letter_code
_entity_poly.pdbx_strand_id
1 'polypeptide(L)'
;MNVRRIMLLGSLALLGACKEERLVLHFEQPVTSGWGIDAAYEHAILEGLKNAGIDSSQATLSTRDSGKVVAVSFPEDALGQQQQASLTTYFNDMLKARTEAQQVRLHIKQQEPEQAEGGPLSDAARMLQEKANKMRPLFTSRISAFDTPRLTYQEQEKPGIRLYESSQVRCQVTLGLESPLPHIDYQLNLPGESSSTSMLNQLLGLQSFRLPSSMSIGKSDLDQAVADGHYAYKLITSPNARNKQADELVFFFGELGDVVHSGGATTTDLGKFESVCLERVIAAGRPFTFHYGNSLDRLVAVDYLFSEQAH
;
A
#
# COMPACT_ATOMS: atom_id res chain seq x y z
N MET A 1 2.24 -24.51 -81.06
CA MET A 1 3.28 -23.84 -80.24
C MET A 1 2.62 -22.91 -79.24
N ASN A 2 2.95 -23.08 -77.95
CA ASN A 2 2.80 -22.15 -76.80
C ASN A 2 1.37 -21.70 -76.43
N VAL A 3 0.69 -22.21 -75.38
CA VAL A 3 0.99 -22.26 -73.92
C VAL A 3 1.12 -20.86 -73.27
N ARG A 4 0.32 -20.66 -72.19
CA ARG A 4 0.30 -19.62 -71.11
C ARG A 4 -0.86 -18.63 -71.21
N ARG A 5 -1.67 -18.33 -70.19
CA ARG A 5 -1.73 -18.57 -68.71
C ARG A 5 -3.18 -18.22 -68.32
N ILE A 6 -4.02 -19.09 -67.76
CA ILE A 6 -4.12 -19.57 -66.36
C ILE A 6 -4.03 -18.45 -65.30
N MET A 7 -5.20 -18.25 -64.67
CA MET A 7 -5.50 -17.82 -63.29
C MET A 7 -4.78 -16.61 -62.68
N LEU A 8 -5.58 -15.56 -62.46
CA LEU A 8 -5.41 -14.58 -61.38
C LEU A 8 -6.68 -14.65 -60.51
N LEU A 9 -6.73 -15.65 -59.64
CA LEU A 9 -7.72 -15.80 -58.57
C LEU A 9 -7.00 -16.51 -57.43
N GLY A 10 -6.24 -15.73 -56.66
CA GLY A 10 -5.37 -16.26 -55.61
C GLY A 10 -4.69 -15.13 -54.85
N SER A 11 -5.48 -14.29 -54.16
CA SER A 11 -4.94 -13.23 -53.29
C SER A 11 -5.88 -12.84 -52.14
N LEU A 12 -6.76 -13.74 -51.67
CA LEU A 12 -7.74 -13.45 -50.61
C LEU A 12 -7.79 -14.52 -49.50
N ALA A 13 -6.62 -15.06 -49.14
CA ALA A 13 -6.47 -15.97 -48.01
C ALA A 13 -5.30 -15.56 -47.10
N LEU A 14 -5.23 -14.27 -46.77
CA LEU A 14 -4.52 -13.77 -45.59
C LEU A 14 -5.55 -13.27 -44.58
N LEU A 15 -6.52 -14.12 -44.24
CA LEU A 15 -7.26 -14.03 -42.99
C LEU A 15 -6.32 -14.52 -41.88
N GLY A 16 -5.27 -13.73 -41.60
CA GLY A 16 -4.77 -13.72 -40.24
C GLY A 16 -5.96 -13.26 -39.39
N ALA A 17 -6.38 -14.09 -38.43
CA ALA A 17 -7.45 -13.76 -37.51
C ALA A 17 -7.22 -12.32 -37.01
N CYS A 18 -8.07 -11.39 -37.46
CA CYS A 18 -7.96 -10.01 -37.05
C CYS A 18 -8.23 -9.99 -35.55
N LYS A 19 -7.18 -9.69 -34.77
CA LYS A 19 -7.36 -9.52 -33.33
C LYS A 19 -8.05 -8.18 -33.11
N GLU A 20 -9.13 -8.20 -32.36
CA GLU A 20 -9.87 -7.01 -31.99
C GLU A 20 -9.47 -6.59 -30.57
N GLU A 21 -9.46 -5.29 -30.33
CA GLU A 21 -9.29 -4.75 -28.98
C GLU A 21 -10.50 -5.10 -28.13
N ARG A 22 -10.27 -5.78 -27.01
CA ARG A 22 -11.33 -6.18 -26.09
C ARG A 22 -11.19 -5.54 -24.71
N LEU A 23 -9.96 -5.15 -24.33
CA LEU A 23 -9.71 -4.37 -23.12
C LEU A 23 -8.75 -3.22 -23.39
N VAL A 24 -8.97 -2.10 -22.70
CA VAL A 24 -8.05 -0.97 -22.65
C VAL A 24 -7.69 -0.71 -21.20
N LEU A 25 -6.42 -0.91 -20.87
CA LEU A 25 -5.87 -0.76 -19.52
C LEU A 25 -5.22 0.61 -19.37
N HIS A 26 -5.66 1.40 -18.39
CA HIS A 26 -5.14 2.73 -18.11
C HIS A 26 -4.26 2.72 -16.86
N PHE A 27 -3.03 3.20 -16.99
CA PHE A 27 -2.06 3.27 -15.90
C PHE A 27 -1.78 4.70 -15.46
N GLU A 28 -1.47 4.87 -14.18
CA GLU A 28 -1.11 6.17 -13.61
C GLU A 28 0.17 6.74 -14.24
N GLN A 29 1.14 5.87 -14.52
CA GLN A 29 2.44 6.19 -15.11
C GLN A 29 2.67 5.37 -16.39
N PRO A 30 3.56 5.85 -17.30
CA PRO A 30 3.91 5.09 -18.49
C PRO A 30 4.47 3.71 -18.14
N VAL A 31 4.05 2.69 -18.88
CA VAL A 31 4.47 1.29 -18.73
C VAL A 31 5.48 0.86 -19.79
N THR A 32 6.05 1.80 -20.54
CA THR A 32 6.97 1.54 -21.65
C THR A 32 8.43 1.62 -21.22
N SER A 33 9.27 0.74 -21.78
CA SER A 33 10.72 0.80 -21.68
C SER A 33 11.32 0.71 -23.09
N GLY A 34 12.07 1.73 -23.50
CA GLY A 34 12.61 1.83 -24.85
C GLY A 34 11.50 1.86 -25.93
N TRP A 35 11.49 0.85 -26.80
CA TRP A 35 10.57 0.76 -27.94
C TRP A 35 9.29 -0.07 -27.68
N GLY A 36 9.12 -0.61 -26.47
CA GLY A 36 8.05 -1.55 -26.15
C GLY A 36 7.49 -1.39 -24.75
N ILE A 37 6.59 -2.29 -24.37
CA ILE A 37 6.12 -2.42 -22.98
C ILE A 37 7.30 -2.91 -22.14
N ASP A 38 7.45 -2.34 -20.95
CA ASP A 38 8.41 -2.83 -19.97
C ASP A 38 8.10 -4.29 -19.61
N ALA A 39 9.13 -5.14 -19.58
CA ALA A 39 8.95 -6.58 -19.43
C ALA A 39 8.20 -6.98 -18.14
N ALA A 40 8.34 -6.22 -17.05
CA ALA A 40 7.63 -6.49 -15.82
C ALA A 40 6.12 -6.18 -15.96
N TYR A 41 5.76 -5.09 -16.64
CA TYR A 41 4.36 -4.79 -16.94
C TYR A 41 3.74 -5.77 -17.93
N GLU A 42 4.47 -6.16 -18.98
CA GLU A 42 4.01 -7.18 -19.92
C GLU A 42 3.73 -8.50 -19.19
N HIS A 43 4.69 -8.96 -18.38
CA HIS A 43 4.51 -10.16 -17.57
C HIS A 43 3.31 -10.05 -16.62
N ALA A 44 3.19 -8.94 -15.89
CA ALA A 44 2.09 -8.71 -14.96
C ALA A 44 0.72 -8.71 -15.66
N ILE A 45 0.61 -8.08 -16.84
CA ILE A 45 -0.63 -8.06 -17.63
C ILE A 45 -0.99 -9.48 -18.07
N LEU A 46 -0.06 -10.23 -18.64
CA LEU A 46 -0.31 -11.60 -19.11
C LEU A 46 -0.66 -12.54 -17.95
N GLU A 47 0.01 -12.40 -16.81
CA GLU A 47 -0.33 -13.14 -15.59
C GLU A 47 -1.72 -12.78 -15.07
N GLY A 48 -2.09 -11.51 -15.10
CA GLY A 48 -3.45 -11.06 -14.73
C GLY A 48 -4.53 -11.68 -15.62
N LEU A 49 -4.29 -11.73 -16.94
CA LEU A 49 -5.18 -12.43 -17.87
C LEU A 49 -5.32 -13.92 -17.51
N LYS A 50 -4.20 -14.59 -17.23
CA LYS A 50 -4.20 -15.99 -16.80
C LYS A 50 -4.95 -16.20 -15.48
N ASN A 51 -4.77 -15.31 -14.51
CA ASN A 51 -5.48 -15.34 -13.23
C ASN A 51 -6.98 -15.08 -13.38
N ALA A 52 -7.39 -14.33 -14.41
CA ALA A 52 -8.78 -14.19 -14.83
C ALA A 52 -9.31 -15.40 -15.63
N GLY A 53 -8.51 -16.47 -15.79
CA GLY A 53 -8.89 -17.68 -16.50
C GLY A 53 -8.80 -17.57 -18.03
N ILE A 54 -8.02 -16.63 -18.55
CA ILE A 54 -7.85 -16.40 -20.00
C ILE A 54 -6.53 -16.99 -20.47
N ASP A 55 -6.55 -17.60 -21.67
CA ASP A 55 -5.32 -17.98 -22.35
C ASP A 55 -4.56 -16.74 -22.84
N SER A 56 -3.58 -16.31 -22.06
CA SER A 56 -2.79 -15.12 -22.32
C SER A 56 -1.94 -15.23 -23.60
N SER A 57 -1.70 -16.45 -24.13
CA SER A 57 -0.94 -16.63 -25.38
C SER A 57 -1.69 -16.12 -26.61
N GLN A 58 -3.01 -15.99 -26.51
CA GLN A 58 -3.86 -15.45 -27.57
C GLN A 58 -3.91 -13.92 -27.57
N ALA A 59 -3.50 -13.28 -26.47
CA ALA A 59 -3.48 -11.83 -26.34
C ALA A 59 -2.36 -11.20 -27.17
N THR A 60 -2.60 -9.98 -27.64
CA THR A 60 -1.56 -9.08 -28.15
C THR A 60 -1.68 -7.75 -27.44
N LEU A 61 -0.56 -7.23 -26.96
CA LEU A 61 -0.50 -5.97 -26.22
C LEU A 61 0.08 -4.88 -27.13
N SER A 62 -0.53 -3.70 -27.07
CA SER A 62 0.00 -2.51 -27.74
C SER A 62 -0.16 -1.27 -26.87
N THR A 63 0.82 -0.38 -26.90
CA THR A 63 0.81 0.84 -26.08
C THR A 63 0.35 2.05 -26.87
N ARG A 64 -0.32 2.97 -26.16
CA ARG A 64 -0.83 4.25 -26.66
C ARG A 64 -0.62 5.32 -25.61
N ASP A 65 -0.96 6.56 -25.97
CA ASP A 65 -0.96 7.71 -25.06
C ASP A 65 0.35 7.83 -24.26
N SER A 66 1.46 7.95 -24.99
CA SER A 66 2.81 8.04 -24.42
C SER A 66 3.15 6.89 -23.44
N GLY A 67 2.57 5.71 -23.67
CA GLY A 67 2.84 4.50 -22.90
C GLY A 67 1.98 4.33 -21.65
N LYS A 68 1.00 5.20 -21.39
CA LYS A 68 0.09 5.07 -20.23
C LYS A 68 -1.10 4.15 -20.46
N VAL A 69 -1.40 3.85 -21.71
CA VAL A 69 -2.54 3.03 -22.10
C VAL A 69 -2.05 1.77 -22.79
N VAL A 70 -2.55 0.61 -22.37
CA VAL A 70 -2.28 -0.68 -23.02
C VAL A 70 -3.59 -1.24 -23.57
N ALA A 71 -3.67 -1.36 -24.89
CA ALA A 71 -4.75 -2.07 -25.55
C ALA A 71 -4.42 -3.57 -25.60
N VAL A 72 -5.37 -4.40 -25.16
CA VAL A 72 -5.28 -5.85 -25.15
C VAL A 72 -6.23 -6.40 -26.23
N SER A 73 -5.64 -7.00 -27.25
CA SER A 73 -6.37 -7.54 -28.40
C SER A 73 -6.40 -9.06 -28.39
N PHE A 74 -7.54 -9.62 -28.76
CA PHE A 74 -7.78 -11.06 -28.83
C PHE A 74 -8.40 -11.45 -30.19
N PRO A 75 -8.22 -12.70 -30.64
CA PRO A 75 -9.06 -13.25 -31.71
C PRO A 75 -10.56 -13.12 -31.39
N GLU A 76 -11.40 -12.99 -32.40
CA GLU A 76 -12.84 -12.73 -32.26
C GLU A 76 -13.57 -13.77 -31.39
N ASP A 77 -13.13 -15.03 -31.45
CA ASP A 77 -13.70 -16.20 -30.76
C ASP A 77 -13.00 -16.55 -29.44
N ALA A 78 -11.94 -15.82 -29.06
CA ALA A 78 -11.13 -16.16 -27.88
C ALA A 78 -11.83 -15.88 -26.54
N LEU A 79 -12.80 -14.96 -26.51
CA LEU A 79 -13.47 -14.53 -25.28
C LEU A 79 -14.99 -14.77 -25.35
N GLY A 80 -15.44 -15.92 -24.81
CA GLY A 80 -16.85 -16.17 -24.56
C GLY A 80 -17.41 -15.34 -23.39
N GLN A 81 -18.73 -15.37 -23.19
CA GLN A 81 -19.40 -14.58 -22.13
C GLN A 81 -18.84 -14.86 -20.72
N GLN A 82 -18.51 -16.12 -20.41
CA GLN A 82 -17.93 -16.49 -19.12
C GLN A 82 -16.53 -15.88 -18.93
N GLN A 83 -15.70 -15.91 -19.96
CA GLN A 83 -14.37 -15.28 -19.97
C GLN A 83 -14.46 -13.77 -19.81
N GLN A 84 -15.38 -13.12 -20.52
CA GLN A 84 -15.64 -11.68 -20.41
C GLN A 84 -16.08 -11.30 -18.99
N ALA A 85 -17.00 -12.05 -18.39
CA ALA A 85 -17.45 -11.83 -17.02
C ALA A 85 -16.31 -12.04 -15.99
N SER A 86 -15.47 -13.06 -16.19
CA SER A 86 -14.30 -13.33 -15.35
C SER A 86 -13.27 -12.19 -15.41
N LEU A 87 -12.93 -11.73 -16.62
CA LEU A 87 -12.07 -10.55 -16.83
C LEU A 87 -12.62 -9.29 -16.17
N THR A 88 -13.91 -9.05 -16.35
CA THR A 88 -14.60 -7.90 -15.76
C THR A 88 -14.49 -7.94 -14.24
N THR A 89 -14.79 -9.09 -13.64
CA THR A 89 -14.72 -9.27 -12.19
C THR A 89 -13.29 -9.06 -11.67
N TYR A 90 -12.31 -9.72 -12.30
CA TYR A 90 -10.91 -9.65 -11.88
C TYR A 90 -10.37 -8.22 -11.84
N PHE A 91 -10.50 -7.48 -12.94
CA PHE A 91 -9.97 -6.12 -13.02
C PHE A 91 -10.79 -5.14 -12.16
N ASN A 92 -12.11 -5.29 -12.07
CA ASN A 92 -12.93 -4.45 -11.19
C ASN A 92 -12.58 -4.66 -9.71
N ASP A 93 -12.28 -5.90 -9.30
CA ASP A 93 -11.83 -6.18 -7.93
C ASP A 93 -10.48 -5.52 -7.62
N MET A 94 -9.57 -5.46 -8.60
CA MET A 94 -8.31 -4.72 -8.46
C MET A 94 -8.54 -3.22 -8.30
N LEU A 95 -9.36 -2.60 -9.15
CA LEU A 95 -9.70 -1.18 -9.08
C LEU A 95 -10.41 -0.83 -7.76
N LYS A 96 -11.29 -1.71 -7.29
CA LYS A 96 -11.96 -1.61 -6.00
C LYS A 96 -10.96 -1.69 -4.86
N ALA A 97 -10.02 -2.64 -4.88
CA ALA A 97 -8.99 -2.78 -3.86
C ALA A 97 -8.11 -1.52 -3.77
N ARG A 98 -7.75 -0.92 -4.91
CA ARG A 98 -7.01 0.36 -4.96
C ARG A 98 -7.81 1.50 -4.31
N THR A 99 -9.10 1.59 -4.61
CA THR A 99 -9.99 2.60 -4.02
C THR A 99 -10.12 2.43 -2.50
N GLU A 100 -10.31 1.19 -2.05
CA GLU A 100 -10.40 0.86 -0.62
C GLU A 100 -9.08 1.15 0.11
N ALA A 101 -7.94 0.92 -0.53
CA ALA A 101 -6.61 1.13 0.02
C ALA A 101 -6.24 2.60 0.29
N GLN A 102 -7.13 3.55 0.00
CA GLN A 102 -7.00 4.95 0.43
C GLN A 102 -7.54 5.18 1.85
N GLN A 103 -8.33 4.27 2.40
CA GLN A 103 -8.97 4.45 3.70
C GLN A 103 -8.11 3.91 4.83
N VAL A 104 -7.78 4.76 5.81
CA VAL A 104 -7.05 4.38 7.01
C VAL A 104 -8.04 4.29 8.17
N ARG A 105 -8.02 3.19 8.92
CA ARG A 105 -8.85 3.02 10.12
C ARG A 105 -7.99 2.62 11.31
N LEU A 106 -8.20 3.31 12.43
CA LEU A 106 -7.59 3.01 13.71
C LEU A 106 -8.65 2.38 14.62
N HIS A 107 -8.40 1.14 15.03
CA HIS A 107 -9.28 0.33 15.87
C HIS A 107 -8.67 0.20 17.25
N ILE A 108 -9.46 0.39 18.30
CA ILE A 108 -9.05 0.06 19.67
C ILE A 108 -9.33 -1.42 19.91
N LYS A 109 -8.28 -2.22 20.18
CA LYS A 109 -8.44 -3.64 20.47
C LYS A 109 -9.15 -3.81 21.82
N GLN A 110 -10.04 -4.79 21.86
CA GLN A 110 -10.65 -5.20 23.12
C GLN A 110 -9.61 -5.95 23.95
N GLN A 111 -9.31 -5.42 25.12
CA GLN A 111 -8.64 -6.21 26.15
C GLN A 111 -9.67 -6.65 27.18
N GLU A 112 -9.63 -7.94 27.51
CA GLU A 112 -10.19 -8.41 28.77
C GLU A 112 -9.45 -7.69 29.91
N PRO A 113 -10.15 -7.28 30.99
CA PRO A 113 -9.48 -6.70 32.14
C PRO A 113 -8.40 -7.66 32.62
N GLU A 114 -7.15 -7.20 32.73
CA GLU A 114 -6.15 -7.98 33.47
C GLU A 114 -6.73 -8.27 34.86
N GLN A 115 -6.61 -9.51 35.32
CA GLN A 115 -6.97 -9.89 36.68
C GLN A 115 -5.96 -9.24 37.64
N ALA A 116 -6.07 -7.93 37.83
CA ALA A 116 -5.31 -7.21 38.83
C ALA A 116 -5.77 -7.73 40.20
N GLU A 117 -4.82 -8.27 40.98
CA GLU A 117 -5.07 -8.75 42.34
C GLU A 117 -5.73 -7.64 43.18
N GLY A 118 -6.77 -8.05 43.91
CA GLY A 118 -7.81 -7.14 44.40
C GLY A 118 -7.32 -5.94 45.20
N GLY A 119 -7.84 -4.76 44.84
CA GLY A 119 -7.73 -3.51 45.59
C GLY A 119 -8.62 -2.41 44.98
N PRO A 120 -8.88 -1.30 45.69
CA PRO A 120 -9.72 -0.21 45.18
C PRO A 120 -9.20 0.43 43.88
N LEU A 121 -7.88 0.35 43.63
CA LEU A 121 -7.25 0.81 42.38
C LEU A 121 -7.50 -0.17 41.21
N SER A 122 -7.56 -1.49 41.46
CA SER A 122 -7.85 -2.48 40.43
C SER A 122 -9.30 -2.43 39.97
N ASP A 123 -10.24 -2.15 40.88
CA ASP A 123 -11.65 -1.94 40.54
C ASP A 123 -11.87 -0.67 39.73
N ALA A 124 -11.20 0.42 40.07
CA ALA A 124 -11.23 1.66 39.30
C ALA A 124 -10.66 1.47 37.89
N ALA A 125 -9.51 0.79 37.76
CA ALA A 125 -8.91 0.46 36.47
C ALA A 125 -9.84 -0.40 35.61
N ARG A 126 -10.46 -1.44 36.20
CA ARG A 126 -11.44 -2.31 35.52
C ARG A 126 -12.68 -1.53 35.05
N MET A 127 -13.28 -0.69 35.90
CA MET A 127 -14.42 0.15 35.51
C MET A 127 -14.07 1.12 34.37
N LEU A 128 -12.85 1.68 34.38
CA LEU A 128 -12.39 2.61 33.35
C LEU A 128 -12.09 1.88 32.03
N GLN A 129 -11.51 0.69 32.09
CA GLN A 129 -11.33 -0.19 30.94
C GLN A 129 -12.68 -0.62 30.36
N GLU A 130 -13.67 -0.99 31.18
CA GLU A 130 -15.03 -1.29 30.71
C GLU A 130 -15.70 -0.08 30.05
N LYS A 131 -15.56 1.11 30.63
CA LYS A 131 -16.10 2.35 30.06
C LYS A 131 -15.42 2.72 28.75
N ALA A 132 -14.10 2.59 28.67
CA ALA A 132 -13.34 2.79 27.43
C ALA A 132 -13.72 1.75 26.37
N ASN A 133 -13.88 0.48 26.75
CA ASN A 133 -14.39 -0.59 25.90
C ASN A 133 -15.82 -0.33 25.39
N LYS A 134 -16.67 0.39 26.15
CA LYS A 134 -18.01 0.80 25.71
C LYS A 134 -18.00 2.03 24.79
N MET A 135 -16.96 2.86 24.84
CA MET A 135 -16.84 4.11 24.07
C MET A 135 -15.80 4.01 22.95
N ARG A 136 -15.57 2.83 22.35
CA ARG A 136 -14.57 2.60 21.28
C ARG A 136 -14.91 3.39 20.02
N PRO A 137 -14.31 4.56 19.77
CA PRO A 137 -14.57 5.29 18.55
C PRO A 137 -13.80 4.59 17.44
N LEU A 138 -14.46 4.35 16.30
CA LEU A 138 -13.74 4.03 15.08
C LEU A 138 -13.22 5.35 14.50
N PHE A 139 -11.91 5.54 14.51
CA PHE A 139 -11.31 6.72 13.87
C PHE A 139 -10.94 6.38 12.43
N THR A 140 -11.40 7.21 11.50
CA THR A 140 -11.16 7.03 10.07
C THR A 140 -10.44 8.24 9.50
N SER A 141 -9.49 7.98 8.61
CA SER A 141 -8.84 8.98 7.80
C SER A 141 -8.68 8.45 6.37
N ARG A 142 -8.15 9.28 5.49
CA ARG A 142 -7.78 8.93 4.12
C ARG A 142 -6.33 9.29 3.88
N ILE A 143 -5.67 8.55 3.01
CA ILE A 143 -4.30 8.86 2.61
C ILE A 143 -4.34 10.06 1.67
N SER A 144 -3.72 11.16 2.07
CA SER A 144 -3.61 12.37 1.25
C SER A 144 -2.43 12.31 0.28
N ALA A 145 -1.34 11.67 0.68
CA ALA A 145 -0.12 11.57 -0.10
C ALA A 145 0.72 10.36 0.30
N PHE A 146 1.44 9.81 -0.67
CA PHE A 146 2.52 8.84 -0.49
C PHE A 146 3.85 9.53 -0.78
N ASP A 147 4.72 9.64 0.22
CA ASP A 147 6.09 10.11 0.01
C ASP A 147 6.94 9.02 -0.63
N THR A 148 7.91 9.41 -1.44
CA THR A 148 8.88 8.47 -2.01
C THR A 148 9.60 7.67 -0.89
N PRO A 149 9.96 6.39 -1.13
CA PRO A 149 10.80 5.66 -0.19
C PRO A 149 12.10 6.42 0.07
N ARG A 150 12.45 6.60 1.35
CA ARG A 150 13.62 7.36 1.77
C ARG A 150 14.53 6.52 2.64
N LEU A 151 15.83 6.77 2.45
CA LEU A 151 16.85 6.31 3.36
C LEU A 151 16.93 7.29 4.54
N THR A 152 16.93 6.74 5.74
CA THR A 152 17.24 7.50 6.95
C THR A 152 18.47 6.92 7.61
N TYR A 153 19.37 7.79 8.00
CA TYR A 153 20.54 7.47 8.79
C TYR A 153 20.76 8.68 9.70
N GLN A 154 20.90 8.43 10.99
CA GLN A 154 21.21 9.45 11.96
C GLN A 154 22.58 9.15 12.55
N GLU A 155 23.46 10.15 12.55
CA GLU A 155 24.63 10.15 13.39
C GLU A 155 24.14 10.25 14.84
N GLN A 156 24.14 9.13 15.58
CA GLN A 156 23.81 9.16 16.99
C GLN A 156 25.02 9.66 17.78
N GLU A 157 25.02 10.94 18.16
CA GLU A 157 26.00 11.49 19.08
C GLU A 157 25.84 10.87 20.49
N LYS A 158 26.67 9.88 20.84
CA LYS A 158 26.88 9.55 22.27
C LYS A 158 27.61 10.72 22.94
N PRO A 159 27.22 11.09 24.17
CA PRO A 159 27.92 12.12 24.93
C PRO A 159 29.42 11.82 25.04
N GLY A 160 30.27 12.71 24.52
CA GLY A 160 31.73 12.66 24.70
C GLY A 160 32.57 12.09 23.55
N ILE A 161 31.97 11.59 22.46
CA ILE A 161 32.69 11.09 21.27
C ILE A 161 32.19 11.85 20.03
N ARG A 162 33.06 12.67 19.42
CA ARG A 162 32.73 13.58 18.31
C ARG A 162 32.92 13.01 16.90
N LEU A 163 33.28 11.73 16.77
CA LEU A 163 33.63 11.13 15.48
C LEU A 163 33.00 9.74 15.42
N TYR A 164 31.90 9.59 14.68
CA TYR A 164 31.38 8.27 14.30
C TYR A 164 31.89 7.95 12.90
N GLU A 165 32.52 6.78 12.78
CA GLU A 165 32.98 6.26 11.50
C GLU A 165 31.83 5.64 10.70
N SER A 166 30.71 5.25 11.32
CA SER A 166 29.55 4.69 10.60
C SER A 166 28.19 4.94 11.26
N SER A 167 27.12 4.91 10.46
CA SER A 167 25.73 4.91 10.91
C SER A 167 24.88 3.91 10.14
N GLN A 168 23.83 3.41 10.78
CA GLN A 168 22.93 2.44 10.17
C GLN A 168 21.89 3.10 9.26
N VAL A 169 21.75 2.56 8.05
CA VAL A 169 20.77 2.99 7.06
C VAL A 169 19.47 2.22 7.25
N ARG A 170 18.37 2.95 7.33
CA ARG A 170 17.00 2.42 7.45
C ARG A 170 16.15 2.87 6.28
N CYS A 171 15.29 1.97 5.81
CA CYS A 171 14.31 2.27 4.77
C CYS A 171 12.98 2.69 5.42
N GLN A 172 12.43 3.83 4.98
CA GLN A 172 11.11 4.27 5.44
C GLN A 172 10.24 4.81 4.30
N VAL A 173 8.93 4.73 4.51
CA VAL A 173 7.90 5.37 3.67
C VAL A 173 6.96 6.13 4.59
N THR A 174 6.67 7.39 4.25
CA THR A 174 5.73 8.23 5.00
C THR A 174 4.45 8.43 4.21
N LEU A 175 3.32 8.29 4.88
CA LEU A 175 2.00 8.60 4.33
C LEU A 175 1.41 9.81 5.06
N GLY A 176 0.88 10.76 4.29
CA GLY A 176 0.08 11.86 4.83
C GLY A 176 -1.38 11.43 5.04
N LEU A 177 -2.00 11.94 6.09
CA LEU A 177 -3.41 11.70 6.40
C LEU A 177 -4.24 12.97 6.14
N GLU A 178 -5.36 12.85 5.43
CA GLU A 178 -6.28 13.97 5.17
C GLU A 178 -6.88 14.52 6.47
N SER A 179 -7.19 13.63 7.42
CA SER A 179 -7.66 13.98 8.75
C SER A 179 -6.74 13.37 9.80
N PRO A 180 -6.26 14.15 10.78
CA PRO A 180 -5.35 13.62 11.77
C PRO A 180 -6.05 12.60 12.68
N LEU A 181 -5.36 11.52 12.98
CA LEU A 181 -5.79 10.49 13.92
C LEU A 181 -5.30 10.84 15.34
N PRO A 182 -6.06 10.50 16.38
CA PRO A 182 -5.63 10.77 17.75
C PRO A 182 -4.49 9.85 18.17
N HIS A 183 -3.58 10.37 19.00
CA HIS A 183 -2.77 9.51 19.87
C HIS A 183 -3.66 8.99 20.98
N ILE A 184 -3.77 7.67 21.10
CA ILE A 184 -4.65 7.04 22.09
C ILE A 184 -3.84 6.83 23.38
N ASP A 185 -3.83 7.85 24.23
CA ASP A 185 -3.33 7.78 25.59
C ASP A 185 -4.47 8.14 26.55
N TYR A 186 -4.86 7.22 27.44
CA TYR A 186 -5.92 7.48 28.42
C TYR A 186 -5.31 7.90 29.76
N GLN A 187 -5.87 8.96 30.36
CA GLN A 187 -5.54 9.40 31.71
C GLN A 187 -6.72 9.10 32.65
N LEU A 188 -6.41 8.50 33.81
CA LEU A 188 -7.40 8.16 34.83
C LEU A 188 -7.68 9.41 35.68
N ASN A 189 -8.87 9.99 35.53
CA ASN A 189 -9.35 11.07 36.40
C ASN A 189 -10.60 10.58 37.17
N LEU A 190 -10.54 10.55 38.51
CA LEU A 190 -11.72 10.27 39.33
C LEU A 190 -12.57 11.53 39.47
N PRO A 191 -13.90 11.44 39.28
CA PRO A 191 -14.80 12.55 39.54
C PRO A 191 -14.93 12.81 41.05
N GLY A 192 -14.63 14.04 41.50
CA GLY A 192 -14.86 14.50 42.87
C GLY A 192 -14.03 15.73 43.25
N GLU A 193 -14.69 16.79 43.76
CA GLU A 193 -14.09 18.07 44.19
C GLU A 193 -13.54 18.06 45.63
N SER A 194 -13.30 16.91 46.26
CA SER A 194 -12.73 16.89 47.61
C SER A 194 -11.19 16.94 47.59
N SER A 195 -10.61 17.58 48.60
CA SER A 195 -9.15 17.72 48.73
C SER A 195 -8.42 16.37 48.83
N SER A 196 -9.10 15.30 49.26
CA SER A 196 -8.57 13.93 49.28
C SER A 196 -8.61 13.24 47.91
N THR A 197 -9.63 13.53 47.07
CA THR A 197 -9.63 13.05 45.67
C THR A 197 -8.63 13.82 44.81
N SER A 198 -8.25 15.05 45.18
CA SER A 198 -7.20 15.81 44.49
C SER A 198 -5.84 15.11 44.48
N MET A 199 -5.37 14.61 45.63
CA MET A 199 -4.06 13.95 45.72
C MET A 199 -4.07 12.58 45.02
N LEU A 200 -5.19 11.86 45.11
CA LEU A 200 -5.41 10.59 44.42
C LEU A 200 -5.56 10.77 42.91
N ASN A 201 -6.20 11.85 42.45
CA ASN A 201 -6.25 12.27 41.05
C ASN A 201 -4.89 12.72 40.54
N GLN A 202 -4.06 13.33 41.38
CA GLN A 202 -2.67 13.63 41.02
C GLN A 202 -1.86 12.34 40.82
N LEU A 203 -2.05 11.34 41.68
CA LEU A 203 -1.37 10.05 41.56
C LEU A 203 -1.88 9.23 40.35
N LEU A 204 -3.19 9.24 40.10
CA LEU A 204 -3.84 8.52 38.99
C LEU A 204 -3.69 9.23 37.64
N GLY A 205 -3.66 10.56 37.62
CA GLY A 205 -3.38 11.36 36.42
C GLY A 205 -1.96 11.18 35.90
N LEU A 206 -1.02 10.75 36.77
CA LEU A 206 0.31 10.28 36.37
C LEU A 206 0.29 8.88 35.75
N GLN A 207 -0.76 8.10 35.99
CA GLN A 207 -0.94 6.77 35.42
C GLN A 207 -1.72 6.87 34.11
N SER A 208 -0.99 7.20 33.04
CA SER A 208 -1.49 7.01 31.68
C SER A 208 -1.45 5.54 31.31
N PHE A 209 -2.57 4.98 30.85
CA PHE A 209 -2.60 3.65 30.25
C PHE A 209 -2.88 3.77 28.76
N ARG A 210 -2.17 2.96 27.97
CA ARG A 210 -2.34 2.88 26.53
C ARG A 210 -3.17 1.65 26.22
N LEU A 211 -4.36 1.84 25.64
CA LEU A 211 -5.09 0.70 25.08
C LEU A 211 -4.39 0.25 23.80
N PRO A 212 -4.21 -1.07 23.58
CA PRO A 212 -3.70 -1.55 22.31
C PRO A 212 -4.66 -1.16 21.19
N SER A 213 -4.10 -0.71 20.09
CA SER A 213 -4.84 -0.37 18.88
C SER A 213 -4.29 -1.17 17.70
N SER A 214 -5.15 -1.57 16.78
CA SER A 214 -4.74 -2.04 15.45
C SER A 214 -5.06 -0.98 14.40
N MET A 215 -4.35 -1.04 13.29
CA MET A 215 -4.62 -0.19 12.15
C MET A 215 -4.84 -1.02 10.90
N SER A 216 -5.77 -0.56 10.05
CA SER A 216 -6.02 -1.16 8.75
C SER A 216 -6.00 -0.12 7.64
N ILE A 217 -5.46 -0.48 6.49
CA ILE A 217 -5.54 0.32 5.25
C ILE A 217 -6.38 -0.46 4.22
N GLY A 218 -7.55 0.07 3.88
CA GLY A 218 -8.53 -0.65 3.06
C GLY A 218 -8.95 -1.97 3.71
N LYS A 219 -8.54 -3.08 3.12
CA LYS A 219 -8.73 -4.46 3.65
C LYS A 219 -7.47 -5.06 4.27
N SER A 220 -6.34 -4.36 4.19
CA SER A 220 -5.07 -4.84 4.75
C SER A 220 -5.00 -4.54 6.24
N ASP A 221 -4.80 -5.58 7.06
CA ASP A 221 -4.51 -5.45 8.49
C ASP A 221 -2.99 -5.23 8.66
N LEU A 222 -2.62 -4.03 9.13
CA LEU A 222 -1.21 -3.68 9.29
C LEU A 222 -0.56 -4.51 10.40
N ASP A 223 -1.32 -4.96 11.40
CA ASP A 223 -0.76 -5.73 12.51
C ASP A 223 -0.35 -7.13 12.05
N GLN A 224 -1.11 -7.73 11.13
CA GLN A 224 -0.74 -9.00 10.51
C GLN A 224 0.57 -8.86 9.71
N ALA A 225 0.68 -7.80 8.90
CA ALA A 225 1.90 -7.55 8.13
C ALA A 225 3.13 -7.27 9.03
N VAL A 226 2.93 -6.66 10.19
CA VAL A 226 3.98 -6.49 11.22
C VAL A 226 4.35 -7.84 11.83
N ALA A 227 3.37 -8.69 12.16
CA ALA A 227 3.61 -10.03 12.70
C ALA A 227 4.36 -10.93 11.72
N ASP A 228 4.07 -10.79 10.42
CA ASP A 228 4.76 -11.48 9.33
C ASP A 228 6.15 -10.89 9.02
N GLY A 229 6.53 -9.81 9.72
CA GLY A 229 7.87 -9.21 9.64
C GLY A 229 8.10 -8.34 8.40
N HIS A 230 7.04 -7.92 7.71
CA HIS A 230 7.19 -7.10 6.50
C HIS A 230 7.67 -5.67 6.82
N TYR A 231 7.19 -5.08 7.92
CA TYR A 231 7.56 -3.73 8.37
C TYR A 231 7.11 -3.47 9.80
N ALA A 232 7.61 -2.39 10.41
CA ALA A 232 7.00 -1.75 11.57
C ALA A 232 6.34 -0.42 11.15
N TYR A 233 5.37 0.09 11.91
CA TYR A 233 4.76 1.40 11.63
C TYR A 233 4.59 2.27 12.87
N LYS A 234 4.51 3.59 12.70
CA LYS A 234 4.23 4.56 13.75
C LYS A 234 3.34 5.69 13.24
N LEU A 235 2.37 6.09 14.05
CA LEU A 235 1.69 7.37 13.92
C LEU A 235 2.58 8.47 14.46
N ILE A 236 2.82 9.50 13.67
CA ILE A 236 3.59 10.67 14.09
C ILE A 236 2.84 11.95 13.80
N THR A 237 3.20 12.98 14.55
CA THR A 237 2.70 14.34 14.37
C THR A 237 3.76 15.11 13.59
N SER A 238 3.39 15.63 12.42
CA SER A 238 4.27 16.46 11.61
C SER A 238 4.69 17.71 12.39
N PRO A 239 5.89 18.26 12.15
CA PRO A 239 6.35 19.46 12.85
C PRO A 239 5.42 20.67 12.75
N ASN A 240 4.59 20.71 11.71
CA ASN A 240 3.67 21.81 11.39
C ASN A 240 2.21 21.55 11.80
N ALA A 241 1.93 20.39 12.43
CA ALA A 241 0.58 20.02 12.82
C ALA A 241 0.03 20.97 13.91
N ARG A 242 -1.15 21.55 13.66
CA ARG A 242 -1.74 22.55 14.57
C ARG A 242 -2.23 21.97 15.90
N ASN A 243 -2.57 20.68 15.94
CA ASN A 243 -3.37 20.10 17.03
C ASN A 243 -2.68 18.98 17.84
N LYS A 244 -1.36 18.78 17.70
CA LYS A 244 -0.62 17.63 18.32
C LYS A 244 -1.24 16.25 18.04
N GLN A 245 -2.04 16.13 16.99
CA GLN A 245 -2.63 14.86 16.55
C GLN A 245 -1.73 14.27 15.45
N ALA A 246 -1.83 12.96 15.23
CA ALA A 246 -1.03 12.28 14.22
C ALA A 246 -1.62 12.48 12.82
N ASP A 247 -0.95 13.26 12.00
CA ASP A 247 -1.28 13.53 10.60
C ASP A 247 -0.40 12.73 9.63
N GLU A 248 0.55 11.95 10.13
CA GLU A 248 1.43 11.10 9.33
C GLU A 248 1.50 9.68 9.87
N LEU A 249 1.64 8.72 8.94
CA LEU A 249 1.90 7.32 9.22
C LEU A 249 3.23 6.92 8.57
N VAL A 250 4.21 6.53 9.39
CA VAL A 250 5.56 6.16 8.93
C VAL A 250 5.75 4.67 9.05
N PHE A 251 6.17 4.05 7.95
CA PHE A 251 6.53 2.64 7.84
C PHE A 251 8.04 2.48 7.81
N PHE A 252 8.55 1.49 8.55
CA PHE A 252 9.96 1.14 8.66
C PHE A 252 10.18 -0.27 8.13
N PHE A 253 10.96 -0.41 7.05
CA PHE A 253 11.23 -1.68 6.36
C PHE A 253 12.57 -2.29 6.80
N GLY A 254 12.92 -2.05 8.06
CA GLY A 254 14.15 -2.52 8.68
C GLY A 254 15.41 -1.82 8.18
N GLU A 255 16.54 -2.43 8.55
CA GLU A 255 17.89 -1.93 8.33
C GLU A 255 18.45 -2.51 7.03
N LEU A 256 19.17 -1.69 6.28
CA LEU A 256 19.74 -2.04 4.98
C LEU A 256 21.25 -2.31 5.04
N GLY A 257 21.92 -1.81 6.08
CA GLY A 257 23.35 -1.91 6.29
C GLY A 257 23.91 -0.62 6.92
N ASP A 258 25.22 -0.52 6.98
CA ASP A 258 25.92 0.65 7.52
C ASP A 258 26.52 1.51 6.42
N VAL A 259 26.53 2.83 6.64
CA VAL A 259 27.27 3.81 5.84
C VAL A 259 28.42 4.34 6.66
N VAL A 260 29.58 4.49 6.03
CA VAL A 260 30.77 5.08 6.65
C VAL A 260 30.78 6.58 6.43
N HIS A 261 31.12 7.33 7.48
CA HIS A 261 31.23 8.79 7.46
C HIS A 261 32.70 9.21 7.44
N SER A 262 33.02 10.19 6.61
CA SER A 262 34.33 10.85 6.59
C SER A 262 34.14 12.33 6.31
N GLY A 263 34.55 13.18 7.26
CA GLY A 263 34.47 14.63 7.11
C GLY A 263 33.04 15.20 6.98
N GLY A 264 32.03 14.53 7.58
CA GLY A 264 30.62 14.95 7.50
C GLY A 264 29.91 14.54 6.21
N ALA A 265 30.53 13.69 5.38
CA ALA A 265 29.93 13.09 4.20
C ALA A 265 29.97 11.55 4.28
N THR A 266 28.97 10.90 3.67
CA THR A 266 28.97 9.44 3.50
C THR A 266 29.92 9.06 2.38
N THR A 267 30.88 8.18 2.64
CA THR A 267 31.80 7.65 1.62
C THR A 267 31.21 6.47 0.85
N THR A 268 30.09 5.93 1.34
CA THR A 268 29.39 4.79 0.75
C THR A 268 28.39 5.27 -0.31
N ASP A 269 28.38 4.60 -1.47
CA ASP A 269 27.34 4.81 -2.48
C ASP A 269 25.96 4.46 -1.90
N LEU A 270 25.08 5.47 -1.81
CA LEU A 270 23.73 5.34 -1.30
C LEU A 270 22.78 4.71 -2.33
N GLY A 271 23.10 4.77 -3.63
CA GLY A 271 22.22 4.29 -4.70
C GLY A 271 21.88 2.81 -4.57
N LYS A 272 22.83 1.99 -4.10
CA LYS A 272 22.59 0.56 -3.80
C LYS A 272 21.54 0.35 -2.71
N PHE A 273 21.44 1.26 -1.75
CA PHE A 273 20.47 1.15 -0.66
C PHE A 273 19.09 1.66 -1.11
N GLU A 274 19.04 2.63 -2.02
CA GLU A 274 17.77 3.11 -2.60
C GLU A 274 17.05 2.01 -3.36
N SER A 275 17.75 1.25 -4.21
CA SER A 275 17.16 0.14 -4.96
C SER A 275 16.64 -0.96 -4.02
N VAL A 276 17.43 -1.35 -3.03
CA VAL A 276 17.04 -2.36 -2.03
C VAL A 276 15.87 -1.87 -1.17
N CYS A 277 15.82 -0.58 -0.83
CA CYS A 277 14.70 0.01 -0.11
C CYS A 277 13.41 -0.09 -0.93
N LEU A 278 13.46 0.30 -2.21
CA LEU A 278 12.32 0.21 -3.12
C LEU A 278 11.84 -1.25 -3.27
N GLU A 279 12.76 -2.21 -3.45
CA GLU A 279 12.45 -3.63 -3.53
C GLU A 279 11.73 -4.14 -2.27
N ARG A 280 12.19 -3.78 -1.07
CA ARG A 280 11.53 -4.16 0.18
C ARG A 280 10.13 -3.56 0.32
N VAL A 281 9.97 -2.30 -0.08
CA VAL A 281 8.66 -1.63 -0.07
C VAL A 281 7.68 -2.31 -1.03
N ILE A 282 8.13 -2.69 -2.23
CA ILE A 282 7.31 -3.43 -3.20
C ILE A 282 6.97 -4.84 -2.68
N ALA A 283 7.94 -5.53 -2.08
CA ALA A 283 7.77 -6.87 -1.53
C ALA A 283 6.78 -6.92 -0.36
N ALA A 284 6.56 -5.80 0.33
CA ALA A 284 5.52 -5.69 1.36
C ALA A 284 4.08 -5.70 0.80
N GLY A 285 3.91 -5.66 -0.53
CA GLY A 285 2.62 -5.82 -1.19
C GLY A 285 1.69 -4.62 -1.04
N ARG A 286 0.38 -4.85 -1.07
CA ARG A 286 -0.63 -3.80 -0.96
C ARG A 286 -0.66 -3.23 0.48
N PRO A 287 -0.70 -1.90 0.66
CA PRO A 287 -1.03 -0.89 -0.34
C PRO A 287 0.16 -0.31 -1.12
N PHE A 288 1.39 -0.71 -0.83
CA PHE A 288 2.61 -0.11 -1.40
C PHE A 288 2.71 -0.36 -2.91
N THR A 289 2.33 -1.53 -3.40
CA THR A 289 2.32 -1.87 -4.83
C THR A 289 1.37 -1.01 -5.67
N PHE A 290 0.37 -0.35 -5.06
CA PHE A 290 -0.45 0.63 -5.78
C PHE A 290 0.34 1.89 -6.15
N HIS A 291 1.40 2.21 -5.42
CA HIS A 291 2.20 3.43 -5.56
C HIS A 291 3.60 3.16 -6.10
N TYR A 292 4.14 1.96 -5.86
CA TYR A 292 5.51 1.58 -6.18
C TYR A 292 5.58 0.33 -7.05
N GLY A 293 6.63 0.26 -7.86
CA GLY A 293 6.94 -0.89 -8.71
C GLY A 293 6.20 -0.93 -10.03
N ASN A 294 6.53 -1.95 -10.82
CA ASN A 294 5.98 -2.21 -12.15
C ASN A 294 5.00 -3.38 -12.06
N SER A 295 3.74 -3.10 -11.70
CA SER A 295 2.73 -4.14 -11.51
C SER A 295 1.35 -3.69 -11.97
N LEU A 296 0.41 -4.65 -12.10
CA LEU A 296 -0.99 -4.35 -12.41
C LEU A 296 -1.69 -3.51 -11.33
N ASP A 297 -1.15 -3.42 -10.12
CA ASP A 297 -1.71 -2.55 -9.06
C ASP A 297 -1.63 -1.05 -9.42
N ARG A 298 -0.82 -0.69 -10.44
CA ARG A 298 -0.71 0.68 -10.98
C ARG A 298 -1.85 1.05 -11.93
N LEU A 299 -2.77 0.12 -12.19
CA LEU A 299 -3.97 0.33 -13.00
C LEU A 299 -4.94 1.29 -12.31
N VAL A 300 -5.46 2.26 -13.07
CA VAL A 300 -6.40 3.28 -12.59
C VAL A 300 -7.78 3.18 -13.23
N ALA A 301 -7.88 2.59 -14.43
CA ALA A 301 -9.15 2.32 -15.10
C ALA A 301 -9.01 1.18 -16.12
N VAL A 302 -10.15 0.60 -16.49
CA VAL A 302 -10.26 -0.40 -17.57
C VAL A 302 -11.50 -0.10 -18.40
N ASP A 303 -11.33 -0.02 -19.71
CA ASP A 303 -12.47 -0.03 -20.64
C ASP A 303 -12.66 -1.43 -21.20
N TYR A 304 -13.90 -1.91 -21.15
CA TYR A 304 -14.30 -3.20 -21.70
C TYR A 304 -15.00 -2.97 -23.05
N LEU A 305 -14.44 -3.55 -24.11
CA LEU A 305 -14.93 -3.43 -25.49
C LEU A 305 -15.55 -4.74 -25.97
N PHE A 306 -16.32 -5.40 -25.09
CA PHE A 306 -17.07 -6.59 -25.47
C PHE A 306 -18.29 -6.14 -26.27
N SER A 307 -18.47 -6.72 -27.46
CA SER A 307 -19.66 -6.47 -28.27
C SER A 307 -20.90 -6.88 -27.47
N GLU A 308 -21.82 -5.94 -27.21
CA GLU A 308 -23.15 -6.27 -26.71
C GLU A 308 -23.85 -7.11 -27.79
N GLN A 309 -23.84 -8.43 -27.63
CA GLN A 309 -24.76 -9.26 -28.39
C GLN A 309 -26.16 -9.02 -27.81
N ALA A 310 -26.90 -8.12 -28.47
CA ALA A 310 -28.32 -7.91 -28.25
C ALA A 310 -29.04 -9.27 -28.26
N HIS A 311 -29.71 -9.59 -27.16
CA HIS A 311 -30.65 -10.70 -27.07
C HIS A 311 -31.91 -10.43 -27.91
#